data_AF-A0A662GBS2-F1
#
_entry.id   AF-A0A662GBS2-F1
#
_cell.length_a   1.000
_cell.length_b   1.000
_cell.length_c   1.000
_cell.angle_alpha   90.00
_cell.angle_beta   90.00
_cell.angle_gamma   90.00
#
_symmetry.space_group_name_H-M   'P 1'
#
loop_
_entity.id
_entity.type
_entity.pdbx_description
1 polymer ?
#
loop_
_entity_poly.entity_id
_entity_poly.type
_entity_poly.pdbx_seq_one_letter_code
_entity_poly.pdbx_strand_id
1 'polypeptide(L)'
;LVGFVRTISVLLLIFVREPILIAFSYILRVSVMAAPPRNALISILCEREVYNLAYSVVGIFIDIGRIAGPVIVGYVISQYGFNLGFIAISLFFIAFTLTLLVLKFTTLKILKSKKFS
;
A
#
# COMPACT_ATOMS: atom_id res chain seq x y z
N LEU A 1 -8.57 0.15 11.69
CA LEU A 1 -7.93 1.30 12.36
C LEU A 1 -6.69 1.79 11.60
N VAL A 2 -5.64 0.98 11.47
CA VAL A 2 -4.34 1.33 10.85
C VAL A 2 -4.39 1.77 9.38
N GLY A 3 -5.16 1.08 8.54
CA GLY A 3 -5.36 1.51 7.14
C GLY A 3 -6.06 2.87 7.05
N PHE A 4 -7.01 3.13 7.96
CA PHE A 4 -7.75 4.39 8.04
C PHE A 4 -6.83 5.56 8.43
N VAL A 5 -5.96 5.34 9.41
CA VAL A 5 -4.93 6.31 9.82
C VAL A 5 -3.99 6.62 8.66
N ARG A 6 -3.56 5.60 7.89
CA ARG A 6 -2.71 5.82 6.71
C ARG A 6 -3.40 6.62 5.61
N THR A 7 -4.66 6.32 5.31
CA THR A 7 -5.41 7.07 4.29
C THR A 7 -5.62 8.51 4.71
N ILE A 8 -5.89 8.75 6.00
CA ILE A 8 -6.00 10.09 6.59
C ILE A 8 -4.66 10.83 6.54
N SER A 9 -3.54 10.18 6.90
CA SER A 9 -2.20 10.79 6.83
C SER A 9 -1.81 11.17 5.39
N VAL A 10 -2.19 10.36 4.40
CA VAL A 10 -1.93 10.64 2.98
C VAL A 10 -2.85 11.75 2.45
N LEU A 11 -4.11 11.80 2.90
CA LEU A 11 -5.03 12.91 2.60
C LEU A 11 -4.58 14.23 3.24
N LEU A 12 -4.04 14.20 4.45
CA LEU A 12 -3.48 15.37 5.13
C LEU A 12 -2.31 15.99 4.35
N LEU A 13 -1.48 15.17 3.71
CA LEU A 13 -0.38 15.64 2.86
C LEU A 13 -0.84 16.47 1.66
N ILE A 14 -2.10 16.37 1.23
CA ILE A 14 -2.65 17.18 0.12
C ILE A 14 -2.82 18.65 0.54
N PHE A 15 -3.11 18.91 1.83
CA PHE A 15 -3.40 20.26 2.34
C PHE A 15 -2.22 20.90 3.06
N VAL A 16 -1.21 20.11 3.42
CA VAL A 16 -0.04 20.56 4.15
C VAL A 16 1.01 21.11 3.19
N ARG A 17 1.35 22.40 3.37
CA ARG A 17 2.44 23.07 2.65
C ARG A 17 3.72 23.21 3.47
N GLU A 18 3.63 22.97 4.77
CA GLU A 18 4.72 23.11 5.75
C GLU A 18 5.58 21.83 5.81
N PRO A 19 6.92 21.90 5.65
CA PRO A 19 7.80 20.74 5.60
C PRO A 19 7.79 19.90 6.88
N ILE A 20 7.53 20.52 8.03
CA ILE A 20 7.43 19.85 9.35
C ILE A 20 6.22 18.92 9.40
N LEU A 21 5.07 19.37 8.90
CA LEU A 21 3.85 18.56 8.88
C LEU A 21 3.93 17.43 7.84
N ILE A 22 4.72 17.60 6.77
CA ILE A 22 5.03 16.51 5.82
C ILE A 22 5.85 15.42 6.51
N ALA A 23 6.91 15.81 7.23
CA ALA A 23 7.73 14.87 7.98
C ALA A 23 6.92 14.14 9.06
N PHE A 24 6.05 14.86 9.78
CA PHE A 24 5.19 14.27 10.80
C PHE A 24 4.18 13.28 10.22
N SER A 25 3.56 13.61 9.08
CA SER A 25 2.64 12.72 8.36
C SER A 25 3.35 11.48 7.81
N TYR A 26 4.59 11.64 7.34
CA TYR A 26 5.42 10.52 6.90
C TYR A 26 5.79 9.60 8.06
N ILE A 27 6.19 10.16 9.21
CA ILE A 27 6.48 9.40 10.43
C ILE A 27 5.24 8.63 10.87
N LEU A 28 4.07 9.27 10.97
CA LEU A 28 2.81 8.59 11.29
C LEU A 28 2.48 7.45 10.32
N ARG A 29 2.74 7.62 9.01
CA ARG A 29 2.54 6.57 7.99
C ARG A 29 3.45 5.36 8.21
N VAL A 30 4.68 5.58 8.68
CA VAL A 30 5.69 4.54 8.92
C VAL A 30 5.48 3.87 10.29
N SER A 31 5.18 4.65 11.33
CA SER A 31 4.95 4.17 12.70
C SER A 31 3.72 3.27 12.83
N VAL A 32 2.73 3.46 11.96
CA VAL A 32 1.48 2.67 11.97
C VAL A 32 1.67 1.40 11.13
N MET A 33 2.44 0.46 11.69
CA MET A 33 2.69 -0.86 11.10
C MET A 33 1.81 -1.92 11.78
N ALA A 34 0.58 -2.12 11.27
CA ALA A 34 -0.27 -3.24 11.66
C ALA A 34 -0.88 -3.99 10.47
N ALA A 35 -0.22 -3.91 9.30
CA ALA A 35 -0.51 -4.89 8.25
C ALA A 35 0.14 -6.21 8.68
N PRO A 36 -0.57 -7.37 8.58
CA PRO A 36 0.07 -8.66 8.80
C PRO A 36 1.34 -8.72 7.94
N PRO A 37 2.47 -9.18 8.49
CA PRO A 37 3.71 -9.23 7.75
C PRO A 37 3.44 -9.98 6.44
N ARG A 38 3.89 -9.41 5.32
CA ARG A 38 3.71 -9.96 3.95
C ARG A 38 3.87 -11.48 3.93
N ASN A 39 4.86 -11.98 4.65
CA ASN A 39 5.22 -13.38 4.79
C ASN A 39 4.06 -14.22 5.35
N ALA A 40 3.34 -13.71 6.35
CA ALA A 40 2.17 -14.37 6.92
C ALA A 40 0.98 -14.39 5.94
N LEU A 41 0.80 -13.35 5.14
CA LEU A 41 -0.27 -13.32 4.15
C LEU A 41 0.02 -14.32 3.01
N ILE A 42 1.26 -14.35 2.52
CA ILE A 42 1.68 -15.31 1.48
C ILE A 42 1.60 -16.75 2.01
N SER A 43 2.00 -17.01 3.25
CA SER A 43 1.93 -18.36 3.83
C SER A 43 0.49 -18.86 4.07
N ILE A 44 -0.49 -17.96 4.21
CA ILE A 44 -1.91 -18.32 4.32
C ILE A 44 -2.52 -18.61 2.95
N LEU A 45 -2.06 -17.92 1.91
CA LEU A 45 -2.65 -17.96 0.57
C LEU A 45 -2.00 -18.97 -0.38
N CYS A 46 -0.74 -19.30 -0.16
CA CYS A 46 0.06 -20.15 -1.04
C CYS A 46 0.47 -21.44 -0.33
N GLU A 47 0.48 -22.54 -1.08
CA GLU A 47 1.05 -23.81 -0.62
C GLU A 47 2.55 -23.67 -0.40
N ARG A 48 3.13 -24.49 0.49
CA ARG A 48 4.55 -24.40 0.86
C ARG A 48 5.49 -24.53 -0.33
N GLU A 49 5.11 -25.32 -1.33
CA GLU A 49 5.90 -25.59 -2.54
C GLU A 49 6.07 -24.34 -3.40
N VAL A 50 5.05 -23.49 -3.48
CA VAL A 50 5.04 -22.25 -4.28
C VAL A 50 5.33 -21.00 -3.46
N TYR A 51 5.51 -21.11 -2.14
CA TYR A 51 5.73 -19.97 -1.24
C TYR A 51 6.94 -19.13 -1.65
N ASN A 52 8.08 -19.75 -1.95
CA ASN A 52 9.32 -19.05 -2.32
C ASN A 52 9.17 -18.32 -3.66
N LEU A 53 8.44 -18.92 -4.61
CA LEU A 53 8.13 -18.31 -5.88
C LEU A 53 7.22 -17.09 -5.68
N ALA A 54 6.13 -17.23 -4.94
CA ALA A 54 5.20 -16.14 -4.64
C ALA A 54 5.90 -14.98 -3.90
N TYR A 55 6.75 -15.29 -2.92
CA TYR A 55 7.55 -14.30 -2.21
C TYR A 55 8.49 -13.53 -3.14
N SER A 56 9.17 -14.24 -4.04
CA SER A 56 10.11 -13.64 -5.00
C SER A 56 9.39 -12.75 -6.00
N VAL A 57 8.27 -13.20 -6.55
CA VAL A 57 7.44 -12.41 -7.46
C VAL A 57 6.98 -11.10 -6.79
N VAL A 58 6.45 -11.18 -5.57
CA VAL A 58 6.05 -9.99 -4.81
C VAL A 58 7.24 -9.06 -4.55
N GLY A 59 8.43 -9.62 -4.27
CA GLY A 59 9.67 -8.84 -4.13
C GLY A 59 9.99 -8.03 -5.37
N ILE A 60 9.95 -8.66 -6.55
CA ILE A 60 10.21 -7.99 -7.84
C ILE A 60 9.27 -6.81 -8.06
N PHE A 61 7.97 -6.98 -7.81
CA PHE A 61 7.00 -5.89 -7.96
C PHE A 61 7.24 -4.74 -6.97
N ILE A 62 7.72 -5.03 -5.75
CA ILE A 62 8.09 -4.00 -4.78
C ILE A 62 9.28 -3.19 -5.30
N ASP A 63 10.30 -3.86 -5.83
CA ASP A 63 11.49 -3.19 -6.33
C ASP A 63 11.18 -2.35 -7.58
N ILE A 64 10.34 -2.88 -8.48
CA ILE A 64 9.80 -2.10 -9.61
C ILE A 64 9.05 -0.87 -9.08
N GLY A 65 8.17 -1.03 -8.09
CA GLY A 65 7.43 0.09 -7.51
C GLY A 65 8.34 1.13 -6.83
N ARG A 66 9.43 0.71 -6.21
CA ARG A 66 10.44 1.60 -5.59
C ARG A 66 11.22 2.41 -6.61
N ILE A 67 11.46 1.85 -7.80
CA ILE A 67 12.16 2.54 -8.89
C ILE A 67 11.18 3.41 -9.68
N ALA A 68 10.06 2.85 -10.12
CA ALA A 68 9.08 3.53 -10.95
C ALA A 68 8.31 4.62 -10.18
N GLY A 69 8.06 4.43 -8.88
CA GLY A 69 7.30 5.37 -8.05
C GLY A 69 7.89 6.79 -8.05
N PRO A 70 9.16 6.99 -7.64
CA PRO A 70 9.82 8.29 -7.69
C PRO A 70 9.91 8.89 -9.09
N VAL A 71 10.10 8.05 -10.12
CA VAL A 71 10.17 8.53 -11.51
C VAL A 71 8.83 9.07 -11.98
N ILE A 72 7.74 8.33 -11.77
CA ILE A 72 6.39 8.73 -12.16
C ILE A 72 5.95 9.97 -11.37
N VAL A 73 6.13 9.96 -10.06
CA VAL A 73 5.74 11.08 -9.19
C VAL A 73 6.61 12.30 -9.47
N GLY A 74 7.92 12.13 -9.64
CA GLY A 74 8.85 13.20 -10.00
C GLY A 74 8.49 13.85 -11.33
N TYR A 75 8.12 13.04 -12.34
CA TYR A 75 7.62 13.55 -13.61
C TYR A 75 6.34 14.39 -13.43
N VAL A 76 5.35 13.87 -12.69
CA VAL A 76 4.11 14.61 -12.42
C VAL A 76 4.39 15.93 -11.69
N ILE A 77 5.27 15.93 -10.69
CA ILE A 77 5.66 17.14 -9.96
C ILE A 77 6.34 18.14 -10.89
N SER A 78 7.21 17.68 -11.79
CA SER A 78 7.94 18.56 -12.71
C SER A 78 7.02 19.29 -13.70
N GLN A 79 5.94 18.64 -14.14
CA GLN A 79 5.02 19.18 -15.16
C GLN A 79 3.85 19.95 -14.53
N TYR A 80 3.37 19.50 -13.37
CA TYR A 80 2.10 19.94 -12.81
C TYR A 80 2.21 20.50 -11.39
N GLY A 81 3.42 20.55 -10.84
CA GLY A 81 3.71 21.02 -9.50
C GLY A 81 3.43 19.99 -8.40
N PHE A 82 3.85 20.33 -7.18
CA PHE A 82 3.80 19.43 -6.03
C PHE A 82 2.39 18.94 -5.68
N ASN A 83 1.37 19.80 -5.80
CA ASN A 83 -0.01 19.44 -5.44
C ASN A 83 -0.51 18.23 -6.24
N LEU A 84 -0.31 18.21 -7.55
CA LEU A 84 -0.77 17.12 -8.41
C LEU A 84 0.07 15.84 -8.20
N GLY A 85 1.34 15.99 -7.82
CA GLY A 85 2.17 14.85 -7.37
C GLY A 85 1.60 14.14 -6.14
N PHE A 86 1.20 14.89 -5.11
CA PHE A 86 0.61 14.33 -3.90
C PHE A 86 -0.79 13.74 -4.14
N ILE A 87 -1.59 14.33 -5.04
CA ILE A 87 -2.87 13.75 -5.48
C ILE A 87 -2.64 12.41 -6.17
N ALA A 88 -1.66 12.31 -7.07
CA ALA A 88 -1.32 11.06 -7.75
C ALA A 88 -0.90 9.96 -6.75
N ILE A 89 -0.03 10.29 -5.78
CA ILE A 89 0.34 9.35 -4.70
C ILE A 89 -0.89 8.88 -3.92
N SER A 90 -1.78 9.81 -3.59
CA SER A 90 -3.01 9.52 -2.85
C SER A 90 -3.93 8.58 -3.63
N LEU A 91 -4.10 8.81 -4.94
CA LEU A 91 -4.88 7.93 -5.81
C LEU A 91 -4.30 6.52 -5.87
N PHE A 92 -2.99 6.37 -6.05
CA PHE A 92 -2.34 5.05 -6.02
C PHE A 92 -2.54 4.34 -4.67
N PHE A 93 -2.49 5.09 -3.57
CA PHE A 93 -2.70 4.53 -2.24
C PHE A 93 -4.15 4.09 -2.01
N ILE A 94 -5.12 4.87 -2.50
CA ILE A 94 -6.55 4.51 -2.46
C ILE A 94 -6.81 3.25 -3.29
N ALA A 95 -6.29 3.20 -4.53
CA ALA A 95 -6.41 2.02 -5.39
C ALA A 95 -5.84 0.77 -4.73
N PHE A 96 -4.65 0.85 -4.16
CA PHE A 96 -4.04 -0.24 -3.40
C PHE A 96 -4.89 -0.68 -2.20
N THR A 97 -5.44 0.28 -1.45
CA THR A 97 -6.30 0.01 -0.30
C THR A 97 -7.60 -0.69 -0.72
N LEU A 98 -8.20 -0.27 -1.83
CA LEU A 98 -9.38 -0.92 -2.42
C LEU A 98 -9.06 -2.35 -2.84
N THR A 99 -7.94 -2.59 -3.53
CA THR A 99 -7.50 -3.94 -3.90
C THR A 99 -7.34 -4.84 -2.67
N LEU A 100 -6.74 -4.32 -1.59
CA LEU A 100 -6.61 -5.08 -0.33
C LEU A 100 -7.97 -5.36 0.33
N LEU A 101 -8.91 -4.42 0.27
CA LEU A 101 -10.27 -4.66 0.78
C LEU A 101 -10.96 -5.76 -0.01
N VAL A 102 -10.93 -5.69 -1.34
CA VAL A 102 -11.49 -6.73 -2.22
C VAL A 102 -10.84 -8.08 -1.92
N LEU A 103 -9.51 -8.13 -1.83
CA LEU A 103 -8.78 -9.34 -1.49
C LEU A 103 -9.22 -9.91 -0.13
N LYS A 104 -9.34 -9.06 0.89
CA LYS A 104 -9.82 -9.47 2.21
C LYS A 104 -11.22 -10.09 2.15
N PHE A 105 -12.16 -9.47 1.42
CA PHE A 105 -13.51 -10.01 1.27
C PHE A 105 -13.51 -11.36 0.54
N THR A 106 -12.72 -11.49 -0.52
CA THR A 106 -12.58 -12.74 -1.27
C THR A 106 -11.96 -13.84 -0.41
N THR A 107 -10.87 -13.56 0.30
CA THR A 107 -10.20 -14.55 1.18
C THR A 107 -11.10 -14.97 2.33
N LEU A 108 -11.85 -14.03 2.95
CA LEU A 108 -12.83 -14.37 3.98
C LEU A 108 -13.94 -15.28 3.44
N LYS A 109 -14.40 -15.04 2.21
CA LYS A 109 -15.40 -15.87 1.54
C LYS A 109 -14.87 -17.30 1.30
N ILE A 110 -13.64 -17.43 0.83
CA ILE A 110 -12.97 -18.72 0.59
C ILE A 110 -12.76 -19.49 1.91
N LEU A 111 -12.26 -18.84 2.96
CA LEU A 111 -12.08 -19.46 4.28
C LEU A 111 -13.40 -19.92 4.90
N LYS A 112 -14.49 -19.17 4.70
CA LYS A 112 -15.82 -19.56 5.17
C LYS A 112 -16.36 -20.77 4.39
N SER A 113 -16.06 -20.87 3.09
CA SER A 113 -16.43 -22.01 2.25
C SER A 113 -15.68 -23.29 2.63
N LYS A 114 -14.39 -23.21 2.97
CA LYS A 114 -13.58 -24.37 3.41
C LYS A 114 -13.96 -24.91 4.80
N LYS A 115 -14.66 -24.13 5.63
CA LYS A 115 -15.06 -24.53 6.99
C LYS A 115 -16.42 -25.26 7.02
N PHE A 116 -17.12 -25.32 5.89
CA PHE A 116 -18.45 -25.93 5.73
C PHE A 116 -18.46 -27.09 4.71
N SER A 117 -17.28 -27.57 4.29
CA SER A 117 -17.08 -28.81 3.54
C SER A 117 -16.22 -29.75 4.35
#